data_AF-A0A9W8VBL5-F1
#
_entry.id   AF-A0A9W8VBL5-F1
#
_cell.length_a   1.000
_cell.length_b   1.000
_cell.length_c   1.000
_cell.angle_alpha   90.00
_cell.angle_beta   90.00
_cell.angle_gamma   90.00
#
_symmetry.space_group_name_H-M   'P 1'
#
loop_
_entity.id
_entity.type
_entity.pdbx_description
1 polymer ?
#
loop_
_entity_poly.entity_id
_entity_poly.type
_entity_poly.pdbx_seq_one_letter_code
_entity_poly.pdbx_strand_id
1 'polypeptide(L)'
;MRGIPPLVDIVGGILPATSRNNGVRRFFEPYVLDHFGDRGNWYGQKINGDNKGVPGSGAINDPEWNGMADPRWSPDSRQLVYWQTHTVSPACGGSNPLPCYKSKEQGGRNYRMYIATFTNRDPTARAPVKEHSDVIPWGTPYVPGSNPPAQSDVSSGIYTLKGKASGSAKVNITMGTLPTIGTVSVSYNKYSDDGKSYLDGSETVTRSVSRLVNYSFDWYSDIKQSGAVKGTKKTSKGGYHVSVSVMENVLTSTGSLVTTLDEVKWSSPASGT
;
A
#
# COMPACT_ATOMS: atom_id res chain seq x y z
N MET A 1 4.39 -6.07 9.22
CA MET A 1 3.66 -6.80 10.29
C MET A 1 2.44 -7.45 9.65
N ARG A 2 2.00 -8.61 10.11
CA ARG A 2 0.93 -9.41 9.48
C ARG A 2 -0.33 -9.37 10.35
N GLY A 3 -1.49 -9.57 9.72
CA GLY A 3 -2.77 -9.68 10.44
C GLY A 3 -3.31 -8.38 11.04
N ILE A 4 -2.74 -7.21 10.73
CA ILE A 4 -3.37 -5.94 11.12
C ILE A 4 -4.59 -5.73 10.22
N PRO A 5 -5.81 -5.64 10.78
CA PRO A 5 -6.98 -5.29 9.98
C PRO A 5 -6.86 -3.82 9.51
N PRO A 6 -7.30 -3.48 8.29
CA PRO A 6 -7.15 -2.15 7.70
C PRO A 6 -8.14 -1.12 8.29
N LEU A 7 -8.25 -1.07 9.62
CA LEU A 7 -9.18 -0.21 10.36
C LEU A 7 -8.80 1.26 10.26
N VAL A 8 -7.51 1.57 10.44
CA VAL A 8 -7.01 2.94 10.36
C VAL A 8 -6.92 3.44 8.91
N ASP A 9 -7.00 2.55 7.92
CA ASP A 9 -6.94 2.91 6.50
C ASP A 9 -8.17 3.73 6.06
N ILE A 10 -9.28 3.63 6.81
CA ILE A 10 -10.48 4.48 6.68
C ILE A 10 -10.09 5.97 6.63
N VAL A 11 -9.09 6.37 7.43
CA VAL A 11 -8.57 7.74 7.45
C VAL A 11 -7.19 7.83 6.79
N GLY A 12 -6.31 6.87 7.04
CA GLY A 12 -4.90 6.93 6.68
C GLY A 12 -4.56 6.52 5.25
N GLY A 13 -5.48 5.94 4.47
CA GLY A 13 -5.18 5.32 3.17
C GLY A 13 -4.56 6.24 2.12
N ILE A 14 -4.77 7.56 2.22
CA ILE A 14 -4.16 8.56 1.33
C ILE A 14 -2.64 8.65 1.54
N LEU A 15 -2.16 8.50 2.78
CA LEU A 15 -0.73 8.62 3.09
C LEU A 15 0.15 7.64 2.30
N PRO A 16 -0.11 6.31 2.27
CA PRO A 16 0.65 5.39 1.43
C PRO A 16 0.40 5.63 -0.06
N ALA A 17 -0.79 6.09 -0.47
CA ALA A 17 -1.05 6.39 -1.87
C ALA A 17 -0.15 7.53 -2.36
N THR A 18 0.04 8.58 -1.56
CA THR A 18 0.89 9.72 -1.90
C THR A 18 2.37 9.41 -1.72
N SER A 19 2.78 8.83 -0.59
CA SER A 19 4.21 8.57 -0.30
C SER A 19 4.83 7.46 -1.16
N ARG A 20 4.01 6.61 -1.81
CA ARG A 20 4.48 5.63 -2.80
C ARG A 20 4.63 6.21 -4.20
N ASN A 21 4.31 7.50 -4.37
CA ASN A 21 4.59 8.25 -5.57
C ASN A 21 5.57 9.36 -5.19
N ASN A 22 6.66 9.50 -5.92
CA ASN A 22 7.60 10.60 -5.73
C ASN A 22 7.92 11.13 -7.14
N GLY A 23 7.21 12.17 -7.56
CA GLY A 23 7.17 12.61 -8.96
C GLY A 23 6.72 11.49 -9.91
N VAL A 24 7.58 11.14 -10.88
CA VAL A 24 7.34 10.02 -11.82
C VAL A 24 7.73 8.65 -11.24
N ARG A 25 8.42 8.61 -10.08
CA ARG A 25 8.81 7.38 -9.40
C ARG A 25 7.60 6.77 -8.70
N ARG A 26 7.35 5.49 -8.95
CA ARG A 26 6.30 4.70 -8.30
C ARG A 26 6.94 3.54 -7.58
N PHE A 27 6.79 3.41 -6.26
CA PHE A 27 7.39 2.29 -5.52
C PHE A 27 6.57 0.99 -5.68
N PHE A 28 6.37 0.57 -6.93
CA PHE A 28 5.67 -0.65 -7.30
C PHE A 28 6.65 -1.68 -7.84
N GLU A 29 6.42 -2.91 -7.41
CA GLU A 29 7.17 -4.06 -7.85
C GLU A 29 6.19 -5.08 -8.42
N PRO A 30 6.51 -5.74 -9.54
CA PRO A 30 5.61 -6.71 -10.15
C PRO A 30 5.58 -7.99 -9.31
N TYR A 31 4.39 -8.34 -8.81
CA TYR A 31 4.11 -9.60 -8.12
C TYR A 31 3.03 -10.38 -8.87
N VAL A 32 3.21 -11.70 -8.99
CA VAL A 32 2.14 -12.62 -9.39
C VAL A 32 1.44 -13.13 -8.14
N LEU A 33 0.13 -12.93 -8.11
CA LEU A 33 -0.79 -13.59 -7.18
C LEU A 33 -1.67 -14.54 -8.00
N ASP A 34 -2.17 -15.58 -7.37
CA ASP A 34 -3.26 -16.36 -7.96
C ASP A 34 -4.62 -15.84 -7.48
N HIS A 35 -5.68 -16.48 -7.95
CA HIS A 35 -7.05 -16.08 -7.66
C HIS A 35 -7.39 -16.03 -6.16
N PHE A 36 -6.73 -16.83 -5.32
CA PHE A 36 -7.03 -16.90 -3.89
C PHE A 36 -6.27 -15.84 -3.07
N GLY A 37 -5.32 -15.13 -3.70
CA GLY A 37 -4.46 -14.17 -3.00
C GLY A 37 -3.60 -14.81 -1.93
N ASP A 38 -3.28 -14.03 -0.89
CA ASP A 38 -2.46 -14.44 0.25
C ASP A 38 -3.10 -15.62 1.00
N ARG A 39 -2.38 -16.75 1.13
CA ARG A 39 -2.83 -17.92 1.91
C ARG A 39 -1.65 -18.75 2.42
N GLY A 40 -1.75 -19.25 3.65
CA GLY A 40 -0.73 -20.13 4.22
C GLY A 40 0.67 -19.50 4.17
N ASN A 41 1.55 -20.04 3.31
CA ASN A 41 2.89 -19.53 3.03
C ASN A 41 3.02 -18.82 1.66
N TRP A 42 1.94 -18.72 0.89
CA TRP A 42 1.87 -18.01 -0.38
C TRP A 42 1.47 -16.55 -0.18
N TYR A 43 2.34 -15.63 -0.58
CA TYR A 43 2.15 -14.17 -0.52
C TYR A 43 2.45 -13.51 -1.87
N GLY A 44 2.23 -14.29 -2.94
CA GLY A 44 2.67 -13.97 -4.28
C GLY A 44 4.16 -14.22 -4.54
N GLN A 45 4.51 -14.12 -5.82
CA GLN A 45 5.86 -14.27 -6.32
C GLN A 45 6.31 -12.98 -6.99
N LYS A 46 7.41 -12.38 -6.52
CA LYS A 46 8.05 -11.25 -7.19
C LYS A 46 8.60 -11.68 -8.55
N ILE A 47 8.37 -10.89 -9.59
CA ILE A 47 8.72 -11.24 -10.99
C ILE A 47 10.15 -10.82 -11.33
N ASN A 48 10.59 -9.66 -10.85
CA ASN A 48 11.87 -9.04 -11.20
C ASN A 48 13.02 -9.44 -10.27
N GLY A 49 13.04 -10.69 -9.80
CA GLY A 49 14.11 -11.25 -8.97
C GLY A 49 13.80 -11.26 -7.48
N ASP A 50 14.84 -11.42 -6.66
CA ASP A 50 14.71 -11.45 -5.20
C ASP A 50 14.63 -10.03 -4.59
N ASN A 51 14.45 -9.95 -3.27
CA ASN A 51 14.45 -8.69 -2.53
C ASN A 51 15.86 -8.28 -2.06
N LYS A 52 16.91 -8.65 -2.81
CA LYS A 52 18.32 -8.35 -2.48
C LYS A 52 18.99 -7.45 -3.52
N GLY A 53 18.21 -6.67 -4.25
CA GLY A 53 18.71 -5.70 -5.22
C GLY A 53 19.67 -4.69 -4.59
N VAL A 54 20.72 -4.34 -5.33
CA VAL A 54 21.67 -3.30 -4.95
C VAL A 54 21.30 -1.99 -5.67
N PRO A 55 21.05 -0.88 -4.97
CA PRO A 55 20.69 0.40 -5.58
C PRO A 55 21.70 0.86 -6.64
N GLY A 56 21.21 1.21 -7.83
CA GLY A 56 22.03 1.72 -8.93
C GLY A 56 22.91 0.65 -9.59
N SER A 57 22.66 -0.63 -9.31
CA SER A 57 23.41 -1.73 -9.92
C SER A 57 23.09 -1.92 -11.40
N GLY A 58 21.92 -1.49 -11.87
CA GLY A 58 21.36 -1.75 -13.20
C GLY A 58 20.73 -3.14 -13.34
N ALA A 59 20.79 -3.99 -12.31
CA ALA A 59 20.25 -5.34 -12.35
C ALA A 59 18.72 -5.35 -12.47
N ILE A 60 18.13 -6.49 -12.82
CA ILE A 60 16.67 -6.64 -12.94
C ILE A 60 15.93 -6.38 -11.61
N ASN A 61 16.57 -6.72 -10.49
CA ASN A 61 16.08 -6.50 -9.13
C ASN A 61 16.57 -5.17 -8.50
N ASP A 62 17.24 -4.31 -9.25
CA ASP A 62 17.72 -3.01 -8.75
C ASP A 62 16.53 -2.13 -8.27
N PRO A 63 16.49 -1.71 -6.99
CA PRO A 63 15.37 -0.96 -6.42
C PRO A 63 15.23 0.47 -6.96
N GLU A 64 16.17 0.94 -7.78
CA GLU A 64 16.05 2.21 -8.50
C GLU A 64 15.23 2.08 -9.80
N TRP A 65 14.80 0.87 -10.16
CA TRP A 65 13.90 0.63 -11.26
C TRP A 65 12.51 0.24 -10.78
N ASN A 66 11.55 1.08 -11.12
CA ASN A 66 10.23 1.11 -10.53
C ASN A 66 9.18 0.65 -11.54
N GLY A 67 8.30 -0.25 -11.14
CA GLY A 67 7.21 -0.74 -11.96
C GLY A 67 6.26 0.40 -12.36
N MET A 68 5.96 0.47 -13.66
CA MET A 68 4.99 1.41 -14.19
C MET A 68 3.68 0.72 -14.57
N ALA A 69 2.73 1.48 -15.12
CA ALA A 69 1.34 1.07 -15.29
C ALA A 69 1.16 -0.30 -15.96
N ASP A 70 0.12 -0.97 -15.45
CA ASP A 70 -0.37 -2.34 -15.61
C ASP A 70 0.39 -3.26 -16.57
N PRO A 71 1.07 -4.29 -16.01
CA PRO A 71 1.56 -5.42 -16.79
C PRO A 71 0.48 -6.08 -17.64
N ARG A 72 0.87 -6.67 -18.78
CA ARG A 72 -0.03 -7.37 -19.70
C ARG A 72 0.38 -8.83 -19.85
N TRP A 73 -0.57 -9.73 -19.65
CA TRP A 73 -0.39 -11.15 -19.89
C TRP A 73 -0.44 -11.48 -21.38
N SER A 74 0.35 -12.45 -21.81
CA SER A 74 0.15 -13.11 -23.11
C SER A 74 -1.20 -13.83 -23.12
N PRO A 75 -1.82 -14.04 -24.30
CA PRO A 75 -3.11 -14.71 -24.41
C PRO A 75 -3.16 -16.11 -23.78
N ASP A 76 -2.01 -16.78 -23.69
CA ASP A 76 -1.86 -18.12 -23.13
C ASP A 76 -1.40 -18.13 -21.66
N SER A 77 -1.30 -16.96 -21.01
CA SER A 77 -0.88 -16.78 -19.61
C SER A 77 0.52 -17.31 -19.27
N ARG A 78 1.41 -17.47 -20.26
CA ARG A 78 2.81 -17.93 -20.07
C ARG A 78 3.83 -16.81 -20.04
N GLN A 79 3.45 -15.62 -20.46
CA GLN A 79 4.33 -14.46 -20.47
C GLN A 79 3.64 -13.25 -19.88
N LEU A 80 4.44 -12.37 -19.26
CA LEU A 80 3.99 -11.09 -18.77
C LEU A 80 4.93 -10.01 -19.29
N VAL A 81 4.36 -9.05 -20.02
CA VAL A 81 5.05 -7.82 -20.39
C VAL A 81 4.87 -6.82 -19.26
N TYR A 82 5.98 -6.29 -18.76
CA TYR A 82 5.98 -5.17 -17.82
C TYR A 82 7.13 -4.22 -18.16
N TRP A 83 7.04 -3.00 -17.69
CA TRP A 83 8.07 -1.99 -17.93
C TRP A 83 8.36 -1.22 -16.65
N GLN A 84 9.56 -0.65 -16.62
CA GLN A 84 10.06 0.07 -15.47
C GLN A 84 10.69 1.39 -15.89
N THR A 85 10.63 2.35 -14.97
CA THR A 85 11.36 3.62 -15.05
C THR A 85 12.48 3.67 -14.04
N HIS A 86 13.59 4.26 -14.43
CA HIS A 86 14.69 4.54 -13.53
C HIS A 86 14.36 5.77 -12.68
N THR A 87 14.76 5.77 -11.41
CA THR A 87 14.70 6.95 -10.55
C THR A 87 15.54 8.08 -11.14
N VAL A 88 14.92 9.23 -11.39
CA VAL A 88 15.59 10.43 -11.91
C VAL A 88 15.15 11.67 -11.14
N SER A 89 15.95 12.73 -11.17
CA SER A 89 15.60 14.03 -10.58
C SER A 89 14.26 14.55 -11.17
N PRO A 90 13.37 15.18 -10.37
CA PRO A 90 13.54 15.57 -8.96
C PRO A 90 13.15 14.50 -7.93
N ALA A 91 12.82 13.27 -8.35
CA ALA A 91 12.45 12.18 -7.43
C ALA A 91 13.65 11.60 -6.64
N CYS A 92 14.83 12.13 -6.89
CA CYS A 92 16.07 11.92 -6.15
C CYS A 92 16.92 13.19 -6.29
N GLY A 93 17.92 13.32 -5.41
CA GLY A 93 18.92 14.37 -5.44
C GLY A 93 18.37 15.77 -5.20
N GLY A 94 19.27 16.76 -5.16
CA GLY A 94 18.89 18.14 -4.83
C GLY A 94 18.34 18.23 -3.40
N SER A 95 17.11 18.72 -3.26
CA SER A 95 16.38 18.77 -1.98
C SER A 95 15.77 17.43 -1.57
N ASN A 96 15.64 16.48 -2.49
CA ASN A 96 15.16 15.13 -2.16
C ASN A 96 16.30 14.35 -1.49
N PRO A 97 16.09 13.77 -0.29
CA PRO A 97 17.16 13.10 0.46
C PRO A 97 17.64 11.79 -0.18
N LEU A 98 16.93 11.27 -1.19
CA LEU A 98 17.30 10.03 -1.87
C LEU A 98 18.45 10.25 -2.88
N PRO A 99 19.44 9.34 -2.95
CA PRO A 99 20.52 9.45 -3.92
C PRO A 99 20.04 9.28 -5.37
N CYS A 100 20.64 10.02 -6.31
CA CYS A 100 20.45 9.80 -7.76
C CYS A 100 21.57 8.96 -8.35
N TYR A 101 21.28 7.72 -8.70
CA TYR A 101 22.20 6.87 -9.46
C TYR A 101 22.13 7.18 -10.96
N LYS A 102 23.20 6.90 -11.70
CA LYS A 102 23.17 6.97 -13.17
C LYS A 102 22.66 5.65 -13.74
N SER A 103 21.78 5.71 -14.74
CA SER A 103 21.34 4.50 -15.45
C SER A 103 22.52 3.81 -16.13
N LYS A 104 22.54 2.47 -16.04
CA LYS A 104 23.50 1.60 -16.73
C LYS A 104 22.96 0.99 -18.02
N GLU A 105 21.72 1.33 -18.40
CA GLU A 105 21.17 0.93 -19.69
C GLU A 105 21.95 1.58 -20.84
N GLN A 106 21.98 0.89 -21.99
CA GLN A 106 22.61 1.43 -23.20
C GLN A 106 22.10 2.85 -23.49
N GLY A 107 23.03 3.78 -23.72
CA GLY A 107 22.72 5.18 -24.00
C GLY A 107 22.15 5.97 -22.79
N GLY A 108 22.22 5.43 -21.58
CA GLY A 108 21.70 6.09 -20.38
C GLY A 108 20.18 6.15 -20.32
N ARG A 109 19.47 5.23 -21.00
CA ARG A 109 18.00 5.17 -21.02
C ARG A 109 17.45 5.02 -19.61
N ASN A 110 16.36 5.71 -19.31
CA ASN A 110 15.66 5.66 -18.02
C ASN A 110 14.37 4.82 -18.08
N TYR A 111 14.24 4.00 -19.12
CA TYR A 111 13.09 3.15 -19.37
C TYR A 111 13.59 1.79 -19.83
N ARG A 112 12.98 0.71 -19.32
CA ARG A 112 13.25 -0.66 -19.76
C ARG A 112 11.97 -1.48 -19.77
N MET A 113 11.88 -2.42 -20.69
CA MET A 113 10.72 -3.31 -20.85
C MET A 113 11.21 -4.75 -20.82
N TYR A 114 10.46 -5.60 -20.13
CA TYR A 114 10.76 -7.01 -19.97
C TYR A 114 9.57 -7.87 -20.37
N ILE A 115 9.89 -9.07 -20.85
CA ILE A 115 8.94 -10.17 -21.00
C ILE A 115 9.36 -11.25 -20.01
N ALA A 116 8.66 -11.36 -18.89
CA ALA A 116 8.84 -12.48 -17.98
C ALA A 116 8.19 -13.72 -18.59
N THR A 117 8.93 -14.82 -18.71
CA THR A 117 8.42 -16.10 -19.21
C THR A 117 8.31 -17.10 -18.06
N PHE A 118 7.11 -17.64 -17.85
CA PHE A 118 6.82 -18.61 -16.81
C PHE A 118 6.99 -20.02 -17.36
N THR A 119 8.20 -20.56 -17.28
CA THR A 119 8.57 -21.84 -17.91
C THR A 119 7.79 -23.04 -17.38
N ASN A 120 7.34 -22.99 -16.13
CA ASN A 120 6.63 -24.07 -15.46
C ASN A 120 5.11 -23.93 -15.53
N ARG A 121 4.59 -22.95 -16.30
CA ARG A 121 3.15 -22.78 -16.53
C ARG A 121 2.75 -23.37 -17.86
N ASP A 122 1.71 -24.18 -17.84
CA ASP A 122 1.06 -24.66 -19.04
C ASP A 122 0.26 -23.53 -19.71
N PRO A 123 0.22 -23.50 -21.06
CA PRO A 123 -0.62 -22.55 -21.77
C PRO A 123 -2.09 -22.73 -21.40
N THR A 124 -2.75 -21.65 -21.03
CA THR A 124 -4.20 -21.64 -20.78
C THR A 124 -4.95 -21.13 -21.99
N ALA A 125 -6.01 -21.81 -22.40
CA ALA A 125 -6.92 -21.26 -23.41
C ALA A 125 -7.54 -19.95 -22.90
N ARG A 126 -7.71 -18.97 -23.79
CA ARG A 126 -8.41 -17.74 -23.46
C ARG A 126 -9.83 -18.08 -23.02
N ALA A 127 -10.23 -17.60 -21.84
CA ALA A 127 -11.60 -17.75 -21.39
C ALA A 127 -12.54 -17.08 -22.40
N PRO A 128 -13.58 -17.76 -22.91
CA PRO A 128 -14.55 -17.13 -23.79
C PRO A 128 -15.26 -16.01 -23.02
N VAL A 129 -15.25 -14.82 -23.59
CA VAL A 129 -16.04 -13.70 -23.06
C VAL A 129 -17.45 -13.89 -23.59
N LYS A 130 -18.37 -14.27 -22.70
CA LYS A 130 -19.79 -14.29 -23.05
C LYS A 130 -20.26 -12.85 -23.17
N GLU A 131 -21.04 -12.56 -24.21
CA GLU A 131 -21.79 -11.31 -24.24
C GLU A 131 -22.74 -11.31 -23.04
N HIS A 132 -22.75 -10.20 -22.32
CA HIS A 132 -23.69 -9.93 -21.24
C HIS A 132 -24.60 -8.81 -21.70
N SER A 133 -25.85 -8.83 -21.23
CA SER A 133 -26.80 -7.75 -21.46
C SER A 133 -26.24 -6.43 -20.92
N ASP A 134 -26.33 -5.37 -21.72
CA ASP A 134 -26.06 -4.00 -21.25
C ASP A 134 -27.07 -3.56 -20.18
N VAL A 135 -28.22 -4.24 -20.10
CA VAL A 135 -29.22 -4.07 -19.04
C VAL A 135 -28.82 -4.94 -17.86
N ILE A 136 -28.38 -4.30 -16.78
CA ILE A 136 -28.03 -4.93 -15.50
C ILE A 136 -29.25 -4.86 -14.57
N PRO A 137 -30.03 -5.94 -14.36
CA PRO A 137 -31.34 -5.88 -13.71
C PRO A 137 -31.29 -5.52 -12.22
N TRP A 138 -30.13 -5.68 -11.57
CA TRP A 138 -29.91 -5.29 -10.17
C TRP A 138 -29.30 -3.88 -10.03
N GLY A 139 -28.91 -3.25 -11.15
CA GLY A 139 -28.36 -1.91 -11.16
C GLY A 139 -29.48 -0.87 -11.25
N THR A 140 -29.33 0.24 -10.54
CA THR A 140 -30.16 1.43 -10.77
C THR A 140 -29.64 2.14 -12.01
N PRO A 141 -30.43 2.31 -13.08
CA PRO A 141 -30.00 3.04 -14.26
C PRO A 141 -29.61 4.47 -13.90
N TYR A 142 -28.52 4.97 -14.48
CA TYR A 142 -28.14 6.37 -14.34
C TYR A 142 -29.15 7.25 -15.07
N VAL A 143 -29.73 8.21 -14.35
CA VAL A 143 -30.62 9.23 -14.92
C VAL A 143 -29.94 10.58 -14.70
N PRO A 144 -29.56 11.32 -15.76
CA PRO A 144 -28.97 12.64 -15.61
C PRO A 144 -29.80 13.54 -14.68
N GLY A 145 -29.14 14.14 -13.68
CA GLY A 145 -29.80 14.99 -12.67
C GLY A 145 -30.39 14.24 -11.47
N SER A 146 -30.34 12.90 -11.44
CA SER A 146 -30.69 12.14 -10.24
C SER A 146 -29.74 12.47 -9.09
N ASN A 147 -30.27 12.55 -7.86
CA ASN A 147 -29.43 12.61 -6.68
C ASN A 147 -28.54 11.35 -6.61
N PRO A 148 -27.24 11.48 -6.26
CA PRO A 148 -26.40 10.33 -5.99
C PRO A 148 -27.03 9.46 -4.89
N PRO A 149 -26.93 8.13 -4.99
CA PRO A 149 -27.34 7.27 -3.89
C PRO A 149 -26.55 7.62 -2.63
N ALA A 150 -27.23 7.58 -1.48
CA ALA A 150 -26.56 7.81 -0.21
C ALA A 150 -25.44 6.76 -0.03
N GLN A 151 -24.21 7.22 0.18
CA GLN A 151 -23.11 6.33 0.52
C GLN A 151 -23.32 5.79 1.94
N SER A 152 -23.22 4.47 2.09
CA SER A 152 -23.18 3.83 3.40
C SER A 152 -21.77 3.99 3.97
N ASP A 153 -21.51 5.13 4.62
CA ASP A 153 -20.31 5.28 5.42
C ASP A 153 -20.48 4.61 6.79
N VAL A 154 -19.37 4.09 7.33
CA VAL A 154 -19.35 3.61 8.71
C VAL A 154 -19.59 4.80 9.63
N SER A 155 -20.64 4.75 10.45
CA SER A 155 -20.95 5.82 11.37
C SER A 155 -19.91 5.93 12.48
N SER A 156 -19.74 7.12 13.06
CA SER A 156 -18.95 7.30 14.28
C SER A 156 -19.52 6.45 15.41
N GLY A 157 -18.64 5.90 16.24
CA GLY A 157 -19.04 5.06 17.36
C GLY A 157 -17.92 4.13 17.81
N ILE A 158 -18.27 3.31 18.81
CA ILE A 158 -17.38 2.30 19.37
C ILE A 158 -17.82 0.93 18.87
N TYR A 159 -16.90 0.24 18.22
CA TYR A 159 -17.10 -1.08 17.63
C TYR A 159 -16.14 -2.09 18.25
N THR A 160 -16.50 -3.37 18.15
CA THR A 160 -15.60 -4.48 18.47
C THR A 160 -15.49 -5.39 17.26
N LEU A 161 -14.28 -5.49 16.71
CA LEU A 161 -13.94 -6.49 15.71
C LEU A 161 -13.42 -7.74 16.41
N LYS A 162 -14.15 -8.85 16.30
CA LYS A 162 -13.70 -10.15 16.83
C LYS A 162 -12.74 -10.78 15.82
N GLY A 163 -11.59 -11.27 16.30
CA GLY A 163 -10.70 -12.06 15.46
C GLY A 163 -11.34 -13.40 15.12
N LYS A 164 -11.11 -13.90 13.90
CA LYS A 164 -11.63 -15.21 13.46
C LYS A 164 -11.08 -16.38 14.28
N ALA A 165 -9.85 -16.26 14.79
CA ALA A 165 -9.21 -17.29 15.61
C ALA A 165 -9.22 -16.93 17.10
N SER A 166 -8.85 -15.70 17.47
CA SER A 166 -8.83 -15.27 18.87
C SER A 166 -8.90 -13.76 19.06
N GLY A 167 -9.22 -13.36 20.29
CA GLY A 167 -9.13 -11.98 20.75
C GLY A 167 -10.04 -11.00 20.02
N SER A 168 -9.76 -9.72 20.18
CA SER A 168 -10.55 -8.66 19.57
C SER A 168 -9.78 -7.35 19.42
N ALA A 169 -10.29 -6.50 18.55
CA ALA A 169 -9.89 -5.10 18.43
C ALA A 169 -11.08 -4.22 18.81
N LYS A 170 -10.90 -3.33 19.80
CA LYS A 170 -11.85 -2.25 20.09
C LYS A 170 -11.52 -1.08 19.19
N VAL A 171 -12.51 -0.62 18.44
CA VAL A 171 -12.36 0.45 17.45
C VAL A 171 -13.23 1.63 17.86
N ASN A 172 -12.65 2.81 17.95
CA ASN A 172 -13.39 4.05 18.17
C ASN A 172 -13.23 4.93 16.93
N ILE A 173 -14.35 5.28 16.33
CA ILE A 173 -14.42 6.09 15.11
C ILE A 173 -15.10 7.41 15.48
N THR A 174 -14.45 8.53 15.21
CA THR A 174 -15.02 9.86 15.44
C THR A 174 -15.02 10.69 14.17
N MET A 175 -16.06 11.51 14.03
CA MET A 175 -16.16 12.48 12.93
C MET A 175 -15.06 13.52 13.03
N GLY A 176 -14.60 13.99 11.87
CA GLY A 176 -13.69 15.12 11.76
C GLY A 176 -14.44 16.45 11.72
N THR A 177 -13.73 17.50 11.31
CA THR A 177 -14.28 18.85 11.10
C THR A 177 -15.15 18.95 9.85
N LEU A 178 -14.86 18.13 8.84
CA LEU A 178 -15.73 17.90 7.68
C LEU A 178 -16.70 16.75 7.97
N PRO A 179 -17.82 16.59 7.23
CA PRO A 179 -18.75 15.47 7.38
C PRO A 179 -18.15 14.16 6.86
N THR A 180 -16.96 13.80 7.37
CA THR A 180 -16.17 12.62 7.07
C THR A 180 -15.54 12.12 8.35
N ILE A 181 -15.15 10.85 8.40
CA ILE A 181 -14.41 10.29 9.54
C ILE A 181 -13.07 11.03 9.68
N GLY A 182 -12.79 11.50 10.91
CA GLY A 182 -11.58 12.26 11.24
C GLY A 182 -10.55 11.41 11.96
N THR A 183 -10.98 10.63 12.96
CA THR A 183 -10.07 9.83 13.78
C THR A 183 -10.54 8.40 13.88
N VAL A 184 -9.58 7.47 13.80
CA VAL A 184 -9.78 6.07 14.13
C VAL A 184 -8.74 5.67 15.18
N SER A 185 -9.23 5.18 16.32
CA SER A 185 -8.41 4.60 17.38
C SER A 185 -8.72 3.13 17.53
N VAL A 186 -7.70 2.30 17.62
CA VAL A 186 -7.80 0.85 17.76
C VAL A 186 -7.00 0.40 18.97
N SER A 187 -7.59 -0.48 19.78
CA SER A 187 -6.89 -1.22 20.83
C SER A 187 -7.05 -2.71 20.57
N TYR A 188 -5.92 -3.39 20.37
CA TYR A 188 -5.84 -4.82 20.13
C TYR A 188 -5.60 -5.56 21.44
N ASN A 189 -6.37 -6.63 21.66
CA ASN A 189 -6.18 -7.58 22.73
C ASN A 189 -6.16 -8.99 22.14
N LYS A 190 -4.96 -9.56 21.97
CA LYS A 190 -4.73 -10.88 21.38
C LYS A 190 -5.50 -11.13 20.08
N TYR A 191 -5.70 -10.08 19.29
CA TYR A 191 -6.44 -10.15 18.03
C TYR A 191 -5.70 -11.08 17.06
N SER A 192 -6.40 -12.06 16.50
CA SER A 192 -5.88 -12.95 15.47
C SER A 192 -7.00 -13.47 14.58
N ASP A 193 -6.78 -13.37 13.27
CA ASP A 193 -7.64 -14.02 12.26
C ASP A 193 -7.10 -15.38 11.81
N ASP A 194 -5.80 -15.60 11.90
CA ASP A 194 -5.10 -16.77 11.34
C ASP A 194 -4.66 -17.79 12.40
N GLY A 195 -4.76 -17.45 13.69
CA GLY A 195 -4.27 -18.26 14.81
C GLY A 195 -2.74 -18.39 14.83
N LYS A 196 -2.02 -17.53 14.10
CA LYS A 196 -0.55 -17.55 13.98
C LYS A 196 0.08 -16.20 14.29
N SER A 197 -0.63 -15.12 13.99
CA SER A 197 -0.21 -13.73 14.23
C SER A 197 -1.15 -13.15 15.28
N TYR A 198 -0.59 -12.72 16.41
CA TYR A 198 -1.36 -12.16 17.52
C TYR A 198 -0.95 -10.72 17.78
N LEU A 199 -1.93 -9.81 17.74
CA LEU A 199 -1.72 -8.39 17.94
C LEU A 199 -2.16 -7.93 19.33
N ASP A 200 -1.30 -7.17 19.99
CA ASP A 200 -1.56 -6.46 21.24
C ASP A 200 -1.11 -5.00 21.11
N GLY A 201 -1.78 -4.10 21.83
CA GLY A 201 -1.40 -2.68 21.90
C GLY A 201 -2.42 -1.76 21.26
N SER A 202 -1.99 -0.63 20.73
CA SER A 202 -2.92 0.36 20.19
C SER A 202 -2.35 1.16 19.03
N GLU A 203 -3.26 1.74 18.26
CA GLU A 203 -2.94 2.67 17.18
C GLU A 203 -4.06 3.68 17.01
N THR A 204 -3.70 4.95 16.85
CA THR A 204 -4.63 6.05 16.60
C THR A 204 -4.12 6.86 15.43
N VAL A 205 -5.01 7.15 14.48
CA VAL A 205 -4.73 8.02 13.35
C VAL A 205 -5.81 9.08 13.29
N THR A 206 -5.40 10.34 13.32
CA THR A 206 -6.26 11.50 13.07
C THR A 206 -5.88 12.11 11.74
N ARG A 207 -6.88 12.40 10.90
CA ARG A 207 -6.73 13.09 9.62
C ARG A 207 -7.31 14.50 9.72
N SER A 208 -6.53 15.47 9.28
CA SER A 208 -6.97 16.84 9.05
C SER A 208 -6.85 17.19 7.57
N VAL A 209 -7.83 17.93 7.05
CA VAL A 209 -7.87 18.37 5.65
C VAL A 209 -7.88 19.89 5.62
N SER A 210 -6.82 20.50 5.10
CA SER A 210 -6.73 21.97 4.97
C SER A 210 -7.24 22.47 3.62
N ARG A 211 -7.07 21.65 2.57
CA ARG A 211 -7.61 21.83 1.21
C ARG A 211 -7.92 20.45 0.64
N LEU A 212 -8.74 20.35 -0.40
CA LEU A 212 -9.15 19.06 -1.01
C LEU A 212 -7.98 18.13 -1.40
N VAL A 213 -6.79 18.70 -1.62
CA VAL A 213 -5.58 17.98 -2.02
C VAL A 213 -4.51 17.90 -0.92
N ASN A 214 -4.70 18.58 0.22
CA ASN A 214 -3.72 18.70 1.29
C ASN A 214 -4.23 18.02 2.58
N TYR A 215 -3.52 16.97 2.97
CA TYR A 215 -3.87 16.12 4.09
C TYR A 215 -2.76 16.15 5.13
N SER A 216 -3.15 16.21 6.40
CA SER A 216 -2.25 16.03 7.54
C SER A 216 -2.73 14.87 8.39
N PHE A 217 -1.79 14.13 8.95
CA PHE A 217 -2.04 12.97 9.79
C PHE A 217 -1.24 13.04 11.07
N ASP A 218 -1.91 12.81 12.19
CA ASP A 218 -1.30 12.58 13.49
C ASP A 218 -1.45 11.10 13.82
N TRP A 219 -0.33 10.39 13.78
CA TRP A 219 -0.27 8.94 13.99
C TRP A 219 0.41 8.63 15.32
N TYR A 220 -0.26 7.84 16.15
CA TYR A 220 0.30 7.25 17.36
C TYR A 220 0.16 5.73 17.28
N SER A 221 1.25 4.98 17.42
CA SER A 221 1.22 3.51 17.38
C SER A 221 2.14 2.94 18.44
N ASP A 222 1.65 1.93 19.16
CA ASP A 222 2.45 0.98 19.91
C ASP A 222 1.79 -0.39 19.83
N ILE A 223 1.96 -1.05 18.68
CA ILE A 223 1.46 -2.40 18.44
C ILE A 223 2.62 -3.37 18.57
N LYS A 224 2.37 -4.51 19.22
CA LYS A 224 3.25 -5.67 19.29
C LYS A 224 2.57 -6.85 18.59
N GLN A 225 3.34 -7.55 17.78
CA GLN A 225 2.98 -8.84 17.20
C GLN A 225 3.77 -9.96 17.87
N SER A 226 3.08 -11.05 18.19
CA SER A 226 3.67 -12.33 18.62
C SER A 226 3.15 -13.49 17.76
N GLY A 227 3.77 -14.68 17.91
CA GLY A 227 3.44 -15.89 17.16
C GLY A 227 4.47 -16.18 16.08
N ALA A 228 4.02 -16.39 14.83
CA ALA A 228 4.87 -16.83 13.71
C ALA A 228 6.02 -15.85 13.37
N VAL A 229 5.83 -14.56 13.64
CA VAL A 229 6.84 -13.50 13.50
C VAL A 229 6.76 -12.61 14.73
N LYS A 230 7.90 -12.20 15.28
CA LYS A 230 7.96 -11.25 16.39
C LYS A 230 8.09 -9.85 15.81
N GLY A 231 7.12 -8.99 16.10
CA GLY A 231 7.07 -7.67 15.47
C GLY A 231 6.63 -6.54 16.38
N THR A 232 6.94 -5.32 15.97
CA THR A 232 6.40 -4.10 16.56
C THR A 232 6.09 -3.07 15.48
N LYS A 233 5.07 -2.24 15.68
CA LYS A 233 4.81 -1.02 14.91
C LYS A 233 4.68 0.13 15.90
N LYS A 234 5.69 0.99 15.96
CA LYS A 234 5.81 2.03 16.98
C LYS A 234 6.07 3.40 16.38
N THR A 235 5.43 4.41 16.95
CA THR A 235 5.80 5.81 16.70
C THR A 235 6.82 6.30 17.72
N SER A 236 7.51 7.40 17.42
CA SER A 236 8.24 8.17 18.44
C SER A 236 7.31 8.66 19.57
N LYS A 237 7.87 9.06 20.72
CA LYS A 237 7.11 9.54 21.90
C LYS A 237 6.11 10.66 21.57
N GLY A 238 6.45 11.56 20.64
CA GLY A 238 5.57 12.64 20.19
C GLY A 238 4.49 12.22 19.18
N GLY A 239 4.58 11.01 18.62
CA GLY A 239 3.81 10.58 17.45
C GLY A 239 4.64 10.62 16.17
N TYR A 240 3.98 10.32 15.05
CA TYR A 240 4.44 10.59 13.70
C TYR A 240 3.44 11.55 13.05
N HIS A 241 3.91 12.76 12.74
CA HIS A 241 3.10 13.82 12.16
C HIS A 241 3.53 13.98 10.71
N VAL A 242 2.57 13.91 9.80
CA VAL A 242 2.88 13.94 8.36
C VAL A 242 1.85 14.75 7.60
N SER A 243 2.33 15.59 6.69
CA SER A 243 1.54 16.37 5.76
C SER A 243 1.91 16.01 4.33
N VAL A 244 0.91 15.83 3.48
CA VAL A 244 1.07 15.46 2.07
C VAL A 244 0.16 16.31 1.19
N SER A 245 0.66 16.65 0.01
CA SER A 245 -0.15 17.15 -1.11
C SER A 245 -0.29 16.03 -2.13
N VAL A 246 -1.52 15.57 -2.41
CA VAL A 246 -1.75 14.48 -3.38
C VAL A 246 -1.39 14.86 -4.82
N MET A 247 -1.34 16.17 -5.12
CA MET A 247 -0.99 16.67 -6.45
C MET A 247 0.52 16.77 -6.62
N GLU A 248 1.24 17.20 -5.58
CA GLU A 248 2.70 17.38 -5.64
C GLU A 248 3.46 16.10 -5.30
N ASN A 249 2.82 15.20 -4.53
CA ASN A 249 3.42 13.99 -3.98
C ASN A 249 4.68 14.26 -3.14
N VAL A 250 4.68 15.38 -2.39
CA VAL A 250 5.74 15.73 -1.44
C VAL A 250 5.25 15.42 -0.02
N LEU A 251 6.04 14.65 0.71
CA LEU A 251 5.80 14.31 2.11
C LEU A 251 6.65 15.20 3.02
N THR A 252 6.00 15.91 3.94
CA THR A 252 6.66 16.61 5.05
C THR A 252 6.31 15.91 6.35
N SER A 253 7.30 15.57 7.18
CA SER A 253 7.01 14.85 8.42
C SER A 253 7.94 15.18 9.59
N THR A 254 7.41 15.06 10.80
CA THR A 254 8.16 15.08 12.06
C THR A 254 7.84 13.86 12.91
N GLY A 255 8.81 13.40 13.70
CA GLY A 255 8.72 12.11 14.38
C GLY A 255 9.01 10.93 13.45
N SER A 256 8.65 9.72 13.87
CA SER A 256 8.93 8.49 13.15
C SER A 256 7.83 7.47 13.35
N LEU A 257 7.56 6.68 12.31
CA LEU A 257 6.79 5.43 12.40
C LEU A 257 7.70 4.28 11.95
N VAL A 258 7.94 3.34 12.87
CA VAL A 258 8.89 2.24 12.67
C VAL A 258 8.17 0.92 12.83
N THR A 259 8.29 0.07 11.82
CA THR A 259 7.94 -1.35 11.92
C THR A 259 9.21 -2.16 12.10
N THR A 260 9.22 -3.10 13.03
CA THR A 260 10.28 -4.09 13.21
C THR A 260 9.67 -5.48 13.11
N LEU A 261 10.30 -6.40 12.38
CA LEU A 261 9.92 -7.81 12.26
C LEU A 261 11.20 -8.62 12.31
N ASP A 262 11.30 -9.55 13.26
CA ASP A 262 12.46 -10.40 13.46
C ASP A 262 13.78 -9.61 13.35
N GLU A 263 13.83 -8.50 14.11
CA GLU A 263 14.97 -7.55 14.20
C GLU A 263 15.22 -6.66 12.97
N VAL A 264 14.60 -6.94 11.83
CA VAL A 264 14.68 -6.07 10.65
C VAL A 264 13.79 -4.86 10.85
N LYS A 265 14.33 -3.66 10.60
CA LYS A 265 13.66 -2.37 10.81
C LYS A 265 13.26 -1.72 9.48
N TRP A 266 12.02 -1.27 9.40
CA TRP A 266 11.48 -0.43 8.32
C TRP A 266 10.99 0.89 8.92
N SER A 267 11.52 2.00 8.43
CA SER A 267 11.15 3.34 8.90
C SER A 267 10.27 4.03 7.87
N SER A 268 9.41 4.93 8.32
CA SER A 268 8.68 5.87 7.47
C SER A 268 9.63 6.67 6.56
N PRO A 269 9.18 7.12 5.38
CA PRO A 269 9.97 7.99 4.50
C PRO A 269 10.48 9.23 5.23
N ALA A 270 11.62 9.76 4.79
CA ALA A 270 12.16 11.02 5.27
C ALA A 270 11.34 12.20 4.74
N SER A 271 11.30 13.29 5.49
CA SER A 271 10.70 14.54 5.02
C SER A 271 11.40 15.05 3.76
N GLY A 272 10.63 15.57 2.80
CA GLY A 272 11.13 16.01 1.49
C GLY A 272 11.21 14.89 0.44
N THR A 273 10.72 13.68 0.78
CA THR A 273 10.54 12.58 -0.18
C THR A 273 9.25 12.75 -0.96
#